data_AF-A0A0K9G497-F1
#
_entry.id   AF-A0A0K9G497-F1
#
_cell.length_a   1.000
_cell.length_b   1.000
_cell.length_c   1.000
_cell.angle_alpha   90.00
_cell.angle_beta   90.00
_cell.angle_gamma   90.00
#
_symmetry.space_group_name_H-M   'P 1'
#
loop_
_entity.id
_entity.type
_entity.pdbx_description
1 polymer ?
#
loop_
_entity_poly.entity_id
_entity_poly.type
_entity_poly.pdbx_seq_one_letter_code
_entity_poly.pdbx_strand_id
1 'polypeptide(L)' 'MVFTEMDDLENRINELKKELILIAKETGLNSHDTINCSQKLDQLIMVYQNTYKIKLLASPY' A
#
# COMPACT_ATOMS: atom_id res chain seq x y z
N MET A 1 22.78 5.19 2.14
CA MET A 1 22.19 4.09 1.36
C MET A 1 20.89 3.67 2.04
N VAL A 2 19.83 4.49 1.96
CA VAL A 2 18.57 4.35 2.75
C VAL A 2 17.32 4.49 1.85
N PHE A 3 17.52 4.72 0.55
CA PHE A 3 16.42 4.81 -0.41
C PHE A 3 15.87 3.43 -0.79
N THR A 4 16.71 2.40 -0.75
CA THR A 4 16.36 1.05 -1.21
C THR A 4 15.22 0.42 -0.40
N GLU A 5 15.20 0.54 0.93
CA GLU A 5 14.15 -0.08 1.77
C GLU A 5 12.76 0.55 1.56
N MET A 6 12.68 1.85 1.25
CA MET A 6 11.39 2.48 0.96
C MET A 6 10.94 2.24 -0.47
N ASP A 7 11.87 2.20 -1.43
CA ASP A 7 11.58 1.90 -2.82
C ASP A 7 11.06 0.45 -2.98
N ASP A 8 11.67 -0.50 -2.26
CA ASP A 8 11.17 -1.88 -2.16
C ASP A 8 9.76 -1.94 -1.55
N LEU A 9 9.51 -1.15 -0.49
CA LEU A 9 8.21 -1.11 0.18
C LEU A 9 7.13 -0.47 -0.73
N GLU A 10 7.48 0.59 -1.45
CA GLU A 10 6.61 1.24 -2.42
C GLU A 10 6.29 0.33 -3.60
N ASN A 11 7.29 -0.37 -4.14
CA ASN A 11 7.11 -1.36 -5.20
C ASN A 11 6.18 -2.48 -4.73
N ARG A 12 6.38 -3.01 -3.52
CA ARG A 12 5.51 -4.05 -2.95
C ARG A 12 4.05 -3.59 -2.83
N ILE A 13 3.82 -2.35 -2.43
CA ILE A 13 2.48 -1.76 -2.35
C ILE A 13 1.88 -1.59 -3.73
N ASN A 14 2.67 -1.14 -4.71
CA ASN A 14 2.19 -0.92 -6.06
C ASN A 14 1.84 -2.24 -6.77
N GLU A 15 2.62 -3.29 -6.52
CA GLU A 15 2.32 -4.67 -6.96
C GLU A 15 1.01 -5.18 -6.35
N LEU A 16 0.89 -5.14 -5.02
CA LEU A 16 -0.33 -5.55 -4.31
C LEU A 16 -1.56 -4.74 -4.75
N LYS A 17 -1.38 -3.46 -5.06
CA LYS A 17 -2.46 -2.60 -5.56
C LYS A 17 -2.92 -3.01 -6.95
N LYS A 18 -2.00 -3.36 -7.84
CA LYS A 18 -2.34 -3.89 -9.18
C LYS A 18 -3.06 -5.24 -9.08
N GLU A 19 -2.57 -6.12 -8.22
CA GLU A 19 -3.16 -7.44 -7.97
C GLU A 19 -4.59 -7.30 -7.43
N LEU A 20 -4.80 -6.36 -6.52
CA LEU A 20 -6.12 -6.04 -5.99
C LEU A 20 -7.07 -5.47 -7.04
N ILE A 21 -6.60 -4.56 -7.90
CA ILE A 21 -7.42 -4.01 -8.98
C ILE A 21 -7.81 -5.11 -9.97
N LEU A 22 -6.92 -6.07 -10.23
CA LEU A 22 -7.20 -7.24 -11.05
C LEU A 22 -8.27 -8.15 -10.41
N ILE A 23 -8.10 -8.51 -9.14
CA ILE A 23 -9.09 -9.33 -8.39
C ILE A 23 -10.43 -8.59 -8.30
N ALA A 24 -10.43 -7.28 -8.04
CA ALA A 24 -11.64 -6.48 -8.02
C ALA A 24 -12.34 -6.39 -9.39
N LYS A 25 -11.57 -6.41 -10.49
CA LYS A 25 -12.10 -6.50 -11.85
C LYS A 25 -12.66 -7.88 -12.18
N GLU A 26 -12.01 -8.93 -11.70
CA GLU A 26 -12.34 -10.32 -12.04
C GLU A 26 -13.50 -10.86 -11.18
N THR A 27 -13.46 -10.61 -9.87
CA THR A 27 -14.45 -11.08 -8.88
C THR A 27 -15.53 -10.02 -8.55
N GLY A 28 -15.34 -8.78 -9.02
CA GLY A 28 -16.19 -7.64 -8.72
C GLY A 28 -15.93 -7.06 -7.32
N LEU A 29 -16.08 -5.74 -7.18
CA LEU A 29 -15.94 -5.00 -5.92
C LEU A 29 -16.87 -5.46 -4.79
N ASN A 30 -17.85 -6.32 -5.09
CA ASN A 30 -18.92 -6.74 -4.19
C ASN A 30 -18.67 -8.09 -3.54
N SER A 31 -17.61 -8.80 -3.91
CA SER A 31 -17.23 -10.03 -3.22
C SER A 31 -16.55 -9.70 -1.90
N HIS A 32 -16.87 -10.48 -0.87
CA HIS A 32 -16.27 -10.34 0.46
C HIS A 32 -14.73 -10.41 0.38
N ASP A 33 -14.21 -11.20 -0.54
CA ASP A 33 -12.80 -11.29 -0.89
C ASP A 33 -12.22 -9.97 -1.38
N THR A 34 -12.91 -9.22 -2.24
CA THR A 34 -12.44 -7.91 -2.73
C THR A 34 -12.40 -6.87 -1.63
N ILE A 35 -13.39 -6.86 -0.73
CA ILE A 35 -13.44 -5.94 0.41
C ILE A 35 -12.30 -6.28 1.40
N ASN A 36 -12.10 -7.56 1.70
CA ASN A 36 -11.05 -8.02 2.60
C ASN A 36 -9.65 -7.77 2.02
N CYS A 37 -9.48 -7.97 0.71
CA CYS A 37 -8.25 -7.62 0.01
C CYS A 37 -8.01 -6.10 0.08
N SER A 38 -9.08 -5.30 -0.10
CA SER A 38 -9.00 -3.83 -0.13
C SER A 38 -8.56 -3.30 1.23
N GLN A 39 -9.14 -3.82 2.32
CA GLN A 39 -8.74 -3.46 3.68
C GLN A 39 -7.29 -3.83 3.99
N LYS A 40 -6.81 -4.99 3.55
CA LYS A 40 -5.40 -5.39 3.73
C LYS A 40 -4.45 -4.45 2.97
N LEU A 41 -4.81 -4.07 1.76
CA LEU A 41 -4.03 -3.12 0.96
C LEU A 41 -4.04 -1.74 1.60
N ASP A 42 -5.21 -1.26 2.04
CA ASP A 42 -5.37 0.05 2.68
C ASP A 42 -4.55 0.13 3.97
N GLN A 43 -4.50 -0.95 4.77
CA GLN A 43 -3.62 -1.03 5.93
C GLN A 43 -2.13 -0.93 5.56
N LEU A 44 -1.68 -1.60 4.50
CA LEU A 44 -0.29 -1.53 4.04
C LEU A 44 0.06 -0.12 3.54
N ILE A 45 -0.84 0.51 2.79
CA ILE A 45 -0.70 1.90 2.33
C ILE A 45 -0.69 2.84 3.54
N MET A 46 -1.54 2.62 4.54
CA MET A 46 -1.61 3.44 5.74
C MET A 46 -0.30 3.35 6.54
N VAL A 47 0.27 2.16 6.70
CA VAL A 47 1.59 1.97 7.34
C VAL A 47 2.70 2.66 6.55
N TYR A 48 2.68 2.56 5.22
CA TYR A 48 3.64 3.24 4.35
C TYR A 48 3.54 4.75 4.44
N GLN A 49 2.33 5.30 4.30
CA GLN A 49 2.06 6.72 4.41
C GLN A 49 2.41 7.23 5.80
N ASN A 50 2.11 6.50 6.87
CA ASN A 50 2.45 6.92 8.22
C ASN A 50 3.96 6.95 8.43
N THR A 51 4.68 5.93 7.93
CA THR A 51 6.16 5.90 7.93
C THR A 51 6.75 7.06 7.13
N TYR A 52 6.19 7.37 5.96
CA TYR A 52 6.60 8.49 5.11
C TYR A 52 6.31 9.85 5.76
N LYS A 53 5.13 9.99 6.38
CA LYS A 53 4.68 11.20 7.07
C LYS A 53 5.50 11.47 8.33
N ILE A 54 5.90 10.43 9.06
CA ILE A 54 6.84 10.54 10.18
C ILE A 54 8.24 10.97 9.69
N LYS A 55 8.72 10.46 8.54
CA LYS A 55 9.97 10.96 7.94
C LYS A 55 9.90 12.44 7.54
N LEU A 56 8.75 12.91 7.04
CA LEU A 56 8.56 14.32 6.65
C LEU A 56 8.53 15.25 7.88
N LEU A 57 7.97 14.79 9.00
CA LEU A 57 7.92 15.54 10.26
C LEU A 57 9.25 15.49 11.05
N ALA A 58 10.12 14.52 10.76
CA ALA A 58 11.43 14.36 11.38
C ALA A 58 12.59 15.08 10.64
N SER A 59 12.27 15.93 9.64
CA SER A 59 13.23 16.87 9.05
C SER A 59 13.12 18.21 9.79
N PRO A 60 13.90 18.46 10.86
CA PRO A 60 13.97 19.79 11.45
C PRO A 60 14.61 20.73 10.43
N TYR A 61 13.95 21.86 10.21
CA TYR A 61 14.58 23.05 9.62
C TYR A 61 15.76 23.51 10.48
#